data_AF-A0AAV2QFQ6-F1
#
_entry.id   AF-A0AAV2QFQ6-F1
#
_cell.length_a   1.000
_cell.length_b   1.000
_cell.length_c   1.000
_cell.angle_alpha   90.00
_cell.angle_beta   90.00
_cell.angle_gamma   90.00
#
_symmetry.space_group_name_H-M   'P 1'
#
loop_
_entity.id
_entity.type
_entity.pdbx_description
1 polymer ?
#
loop_
_entity_poly.entity_id
_entity_poly.type
_entity_poly.pdbx_seq_one_letter_code
_entity_poly.pdbx_strand_id
1 'polypeptide(L)'
;MVISKEQRAKWKSSVSALLKDPFGQQAFTDFLEDRKGEDDIINCVEFYERCESHKKLEENLELRDSAQDIHETYLDRLAEKEIPTGGQTRKVSEILESEDVSDETLKSIFDDSQEHVCKFISDGTAYKVFCTQLNRTNTSVCVILC
;
A
#
# COMPACT_ATOMS: atom_id res chain seq x y z
N MET A 1 -4.61 -15.10 15.84
CA MET A 1 -3.57 -15.41 14.84
C MET A 1 -2.23 -15.59 15.56
N VAL A 2 -1.47 -16.66 15.28
CA VAL A 2 -0.11 -16.83 15.84
C VAL A 2 0.89 -16.49 14.74
N ILE A 3 1.63 -15.40 14.91
CA ILE A 3 2.63 -14.94 13.94
C ILE A 3 3.97 -15.64 14.28
N SER A 4 4.66 -16.22 13.29
CA SER A 4 5.96 -16.86 13.52
C SER A 4 7.09 -15.82 13.67
N LYS A 5 8.23 -16.24 14.21
CA LYS A 5 9.42 -15.35 14.31
C LYS A 5 9.92 -14.91 12.93
N GLU A 6 9.91 -15.81 11.97
CA GLU A 6 10.31 -15.54 10.58
C GLU A 6 9.34 -14.58 9.90
N GLN A 7 8.03 -14.79 10.10
CA GLN A 7 6.99 -13.93 9.57
C GLN A 7 7.11 -12.50 10.11
N ARG A 8 7.36 -12.35 11.43
CA ARG A 8 7.67 -11.05 12.03
C ARG A 8 8.93 -10.41 11.44
N ALA A 9 9.98 -11.20 11.22
CA ALA A 9 11.22 -10.69 10.65
C ALA A 9 11.02 -10.18 9.22
N LYS A 10 10.24 -10.91 8.40
CA LYS A 10 9.85 -10.51 7.04
C LYS A 10 9.02 -9.22 7.05
N TRP A 11 8.01 -9.13 7.90
CA TRP A 11 7.19 -7.92 7.99
C TRP A 11 7.98 -6.70 8.46
N LYS A 12 8.99 -6.90 9.31
CA LYS A 12 9.86 -5.81 9.78
C LYS A 12 10.95 -5.42 8.79
N SER A 13 11.25 -6.25 7.78
CA SER A 13 12.33 -5.95 6.85
C SER A 13 12.00 -4.80 5.91
N SER A 14 10.73 -4.66 5.51
CA SER A 14 10.23 -3.52 4.73
C SER A 14 8.71 -3.45 4.76
N VAL A 15 8.17 -2.24 4.57
CA VAL A 15 6.72 -2.03 4.36
C VAL A 15 6.22 -2.84 3.17
N SER A 16 6.97 -2.88 2.07
CA SER A 16 6.60 -3.71 0.92
C SER A 16 6.48 -5.20 1.26
N ALA A 17 7.35 -5.74 2.12
CA ALA A 17 7.28 -7.14 2.55
C ALA A 17 6.12 -7.39 3.52
N LEU A 18 5.71 -6.38 4.28
CA LEU A 18 4.51 -6.39 5.12
C LEU A 18 3.23 -6.37 4.27
N LEU A 19 3.11 -5.42 3.33
CA LEU A 19 1.89 -5.20 2.55
C LEU A 19 1.67 -6.24 1.45
N LYS A 20 2.73 -6.83 0.88
CA LYS A 20 2.59 -7.97 -0.07
C LYS A 20 2.10 -9.26 0.59
N ASP A 21 2.16 -9.34 1.91
CA ASP A 21 1.73 -10.50 2.66
C ASP A 21 0.28 -10.27 3.13
N PRO A 22 -0.72 -11.04 2.68
CA PRO A 22 -2.12 -10.78 3.04
C PRO A 22 -2.37 -10.74 4.55
N PHE A 23 -1.66 -11.57 5.33
CA PHE A 23 -1.76 -11.56 6.78
C PHE A 23 -1.07 -10.34 7.40
N GLY A 24 -0.01 -9.86 6.77
CA GLY A 24 0.74 -8.68 7.19
C GLY A 24 -0.06 -7.41 6.95
N GLN A 25 -0.62 -7.29 5.75
CA GLN A 25 -1.51 -6.21 5.37
C GLN A 25 -2.71 -6.13 6.32
N GLN A 26 -3.45 -7.23 6.53
CA GLN A 26 -4.59 -7.25 7.46
C GLN A 26 -4.17 -6.85 8.87
N ALA A 27 -3.09 -7.43 9.41
CA ALA A 27 -2.62 -7.10 10.75
C ALA A 27 -2.24 -5.62 10.90
N PHE A 28 -1.73 -5.01 9.82
CA PHE A 28 -1.36 -3.61 9.83
C PHE A 28 -2.59 -2.71 9.68
N THR A 29 -3.55 -3.05 8.82
CA THR A 29 -4.83 -2.35 8.69
C THR A 29 -5.58 -2.35 10.03
N ASP A 30 -5.75 -3.51 10.67
CA ASP A 30 -6.40 -3.63 12.00
C ASP A 30 -5.70 -2.71 13.03
N PHE A 31 -4.36 -2.70 13.01
CA PHE A 31 -3.55 -1.85 13.88
C PHE A 31 -3.76 -0.35 13.62
N LEU A 32 -4.01 0.06 12.37
CA LEU A 32 -4.25 1.46 12.00
C LEU A 32 -5.67 1.88 12.34
N GLU A 33 -6.68 1.04 12.12
CA GLU A 33 -8.09 1.34 12.43
C GLU A 33 -8.33 1.60 13.92
N ASP A 34 -7.60 0.91 14.79
CA ASP A 34 -7.62 1.15 16.24
C ASP A 34 -7.01 2.51 16.65
N ARG A 35 -6.38 3.23 15.73
CA ARG A 35 -5.62 4.47 15.97
C ARG A 35 -6.26 5.63 15.23
N LYS A 36 -6.70 6.64 15.98
CA LYS A 36 -7.27 7.86 15.40
C LYS A 36 -6.21 8.66 14.65
N GLY A 37 -6.55 9.16 13.46
CA GLY A 37 -5.73 10.11 12.71
C GLY A 37 -4.63 9.47 11.86
N GLU A 38 -4.77 8.20 11.50
CA GLU A 38 -3.88 7.49 10.58
C GLU A 38 -4.53 7.30 9.19
N ASP A 39 -5.56 8.10 8.86
CA ASP A 39 -6.34 8.01 7.61
C ASP A 39 -5.43 8.10 6.36
N ASP A 40 -4.42 8.96 6.38
CA ASP A 40 -3.44 9.09 5.29
C ASP A 40 -2.64 7.79 5.07
N ILE A 41 -2.34 7.04 6.14
CA ILE A 41 -1.63 5.76 6.06
C ILE A 41 -2.58 4.66 5.59
N ILE A 42 -3.85 4.70 6.00
CA ILE A 42 -4.87 3.78 5.50
C ILE A 42 -5.04 3.95 3.99
N ASN A 43 -5.18 5.20 3.50
CA ASN A 43 -5.23 5.49 2.07
C ASN A 43 -4.00 4.97 1.33
N CYS A 44 -2.81 5.10 1.92
CA CYS A 44 -1.57 4.54 1.36
C CYS A 44 -1.59 3.00 1.26
N VAL A 45 -2.14 2.31 2.27
CA VAL A 45 -2.27 0.85 2.28
C VAL A 45 -3.27 0.39 1.22
N GLU A 46 -4.42 1.06 1.11
CA GLU A 46 -5.43 0.78 0.08
C GLU A 46 -4.88 1.03 -1.33
N PHE A 47 -4.20 2.16 -1.54
CA PHE A 47 -3.52 2.47 -2.80
C PHE A 47 -2.55 1.35 -3.19
N TYR A 48 -1.73 0.88 -2.24
CA TYR A 48 -0.77 -0.19 -2.50
C TYR A 48 -1.47 -1.47 -2.99
N GLU A 49 -2.58 -1.84 -2.37
CA GLU A 49 -3.39 -2.99 -2.75
C GLU A 49 -3.99 -2.85 -4.16
N ARG A 50 -4.51 -1.65 -4.46
CA ARG A 50 -5.07 -1.33 -5.78
C ARG A 50 -4.01 -1.47 -6.86
N CYS A 51 -2.78 -0.99 -6.62
CA CYS A 51 -1.67 -1.17 -7.55
C CYS A 51 -1.24 -2.64 -7.72
N GLU A 52 -1.17 -3.44 -6.65
CA GLU A 52 -0.85 -4.87 -6.77
C GLU A 52 -1.95 -5.66 -7.46
N SER A 53 -3.20 -5.20 -7.38
CA SER A 53 -4.33 -5.78 -8.12
C SER A 53 -4.31 -5.37 -9.60
N HIS A 54 -4.05 -4.10 -9.87
CA HIS A 54 -3.88 -3.54 -11.21
C HIS A 54 -2.81 -4.29 -12.03
N LYS A 55 -1.65 -4.59 -11.42
CA LYS A 55 -0.56 -5.34 -12.07
C LYS A 55 -0.93 -6.75 -12.56
N LYS A 56 -2.01 -7.32 -12.01
CA LYS A 56 -2.50 -8.67 -12.36
C LYS A 56 -3.50 -8.65 -13.52
N LEU A 57 -3.90 -7.47 -13.98
CA LEU A 57 -4.74 -7.34 -15.16
C LEU A 57 -3.93 -7.68 -16.41
N GLU A 58 -4.59 -8.26 -17.41
CA GLU A 58 -3.94 -8.71 -18.64
C GLU A 58 -4.46 -7.99 -19.88
N GLU A 59 -5.69 -7.45 -19.83
CA GLU A 59 -6.29 -6.75 -20.95
C GLU A 59 -5.96 -5.25 -20.92
N ASN A 60 -5.53 -4.68 -22.05
CA ASN A 60 -5.14 -3.27 -22.16
C ASN A 60 -6.25 -2.31 -21.70
N LEU A 61 -7.50 -2.59 -22.08
CA LEU A 61 -8.65 -1.78 -21.69
C LEU A 61 -8.87 -1.81 -20.18
N GLU A 62 -8.80 -2.99 -19.55
CA GLU A 62 -8.94 -3.13 -18.09
C GLU A 62 -7.79 -2.43 -17.36
N LEU A 63 -6.56 -2.51 -17.88
CA LEU A 63 -5.41 -1.78 -17.36
C LEU A 63 -5.65 -0.28 -17.40
N ARG A 64 -6.09 0.26 -18.55
CA ARG A 64 -6.35 1.71 -18.69
C ARG A 64 -7.45 2.19 -17.74
N ASP A 65 -8.58 1.48 -17.72
CA ASP A 65 -9.71 1.82 -16.84
C ASP A 65 -9.29 1.78 -15.36
N SER A 66 -8.57 0.74 -14.96
CA SER A 66 -8.04 0.62 -13.60
C SER A 66 -7.00 1.70 -13.27
N ALA A 67 -6.11 2.05 -14.20
CA ALA A 67 -5.13 3.09 -13.98
C ALA A 67 -5.77 4.47 -13.86
N GLN A 68 -6.81 4.75 -14.63
CA GLN A 68 -7.57 5.98 -14.51
C GLN A 68 -8.29 6.07 -13.16
N ASP A 69 -8.97 5.01 -12.72
CA ASP A 69 -9.62 4.94 -11.39
C ASP A 69 -8.62 5.19 -10.25
N ILE A 70 -7.44 4.54 -10.30
CA ILE A 70 -6.40 4.72 -9.30
C ILE A 70 -5.86 6.15 -9.32
N HIS A 71 -5.63 6.71 -10.50
CA HIS A 71 -5.13 8.08 -10.63
C HIS A 71 -6.12 9.10 -10.03
N GLU A 72 -7.40 9.01 -10.38
CA GLU A 72 -8.45 9.92 -9.90
C GLU A 72 -8.71 9.76 -8.39
N THR A 73 -8.64 8.53 -7.87
CA THR A 73 -8.94 8.24 -6.45
C THR A 73 -7.81 8.64 -5.50
N TYR A 74 -6.54 8.57 -5.94
CA TYR A 74 -5.39 8.67 -5.02
C TYR A 74 -4.34 9.72 -5.42
N LEU A 75 -4.15 9.99 -6.71
CA LEU A 75 -3.02 10.82 -7.18
C LEU A 75 -3.41 12.27 -7.46
N ASP A 76 -4.69 12.53 -7.70
CA ASP A 76 -5.17 13.86 -8.01
C ASP A 76 -5.15 14.76 -6.78
N ARG A 77 -4.88 16.07 -6.95
CA ARG A 77 -4.72 17.00 -5.81
C ARG A 77 -6.01 17.26 -5.02
N LEU A 78 -7.14 16.90 -5.61
CA LEU A 78 -8.47 17.02 -5.01
C LEU A 78 -9.07 15.64 -4.77
N ALA A 79 -8.27 14.58 -4.86
CA ALA A 79 -8.71 13.23 -4.65
C ALA A 79 -9.17 13.03 -3.20
N GLU A 80 -10.27 12.30 -3.03
CA GLU A 80 -10.83 11.99 -1.71
C GLU A 80 -9.81 11.23 -0.84
N LYS A 81 -9.01 10.37 -1.47
CA LYS A 81 -7.99 9.55 -0.82
C LYS A 81 -6.58 9.95 -1.27
N GLU A 82 -6.31 11.25 -1.37
CA GLU A 82 -5.00 11.77 -1.78
C GLU A 82 -3.86 11.10 -0.98
N ILE A 83 -2.85 10.62 -1.69
CA ILE A 83 -1.63 10.05 -1.12
C ILE A 83 -0.41 10.93 -1.45
N PRO A 84 0.70 10.80 -0.72
CA PRO A 84 1.97 11.35 -1.16
C PRO A 84 2.43 10.65 -2.45
N THR A 85 2.25 11.33 -3.59
CA THR A 85 2.55 10.76 -4.91
C THR A 85 4.03 10.82 -5.28
N GLY A 86 4.89 11.46 -4.48
CA GLY A 86 6.30 11.68 -4.84
C GLY A 86 6.48 12.51 -6.12
N GLY A 87 5.48 13.31 -6.49
CA GLY A 87 5.49 14.12 -7.71
C GLY A 87 5.15 13.34 -8.99
N GLN A 88 4.65 12.10 -8.87
CA GLN A 88 4.37 11.25 -10.02
C GLN A 88 3.05 11.57 -10.73
N THR A 89 2.13 12.34 -10.14
CA THR A 89 0.79 12.64 -10.70
C THR A 89 0.86 13.00 -12.18
N ARG A 90 1.66 13.99 -12.55
CA ARG A 90 1.80 14.45 -13.94
C ARG A 90 2.32 13.37 -14.89
N LYS A 91 3.32 12.60 -14.46
CA LYS A 91 3.91 11.52 -15.28
C LYS A 91 2.88 10.44 -15.57
N VAL A 92 2.07 10.08 -14.57
CA VAL A 92 0.98 9.12 -14.73
C VAL A 92 -0.07 9.66 -15.70
N SER A 93 -0.48 10.93 -15.57
CA SER A 93 -1.43 11.55 -16.51
C SER A 93 -0.93 11.53 -17.96
N GLU A 94 0.34 11.90 -18.18
CA GLU A 94 0.96 11.89 -19.53
C GLU A 94 0.98 10.49 -20.16
N ILE A 95 1.16 9.43 -19.36
CA ILE A 95 1.09 8.04 -19.84
C ILE A 95 -0.35 7.66 -20.17
N LEU A 96 -1.32 8.00 -19.31
CA LEU A 96 -2.74 7.65 -19.52
C LEU A 96 -3.34 8.31 -20.78
N GLU A 97 -2.92 9.55 -21.08
CA GLU A 97 -3.35 10.30 -22.26
C GLU A 97 -2.75 9.77 -23.58
N SER A 98 -1.69 8.98 -23.52
CA SER A 98 -1.03 8.42 -24.70
C SER A 98 -1.80 7.19 -25.24
N GLU A 99 -2.05 7.15 -26.54
CA GLU A 99 -2.76 6.04 -27.21
C GLU A 99 -1.84 4.81 -27.38
N ASP A 100 -0.56 5.01 -27.67
CA ASP A 100 0.42 3.95 -27.95
C ASP A 100 1.28 3.60 -26.72
N VAL A 101 0.65 3.09 -25.66
CA VAL A 101 1.34 2.61 -24.45
C VAL A 101 1.28 1.10 -24.36
N SER A 102 2.44 0.47 -24.13
CA SER A 102 2.50 -0.99 -23.95
C SER A 102 1.87 -1.43 -22.63
N ASP A 103 1.37 -2.67 -22.59
CA ASP A 103 0.79 -3.25 -21.38
C ASP A 103 1.80 -3.29 -20.23
N GLU A 104 3.08 -3.54 -20.50
CA GLU A 104 4.14 -3.53 -19.48
C GLU A 104 4.33 -2.14 -18.86
N THR A 105 4.19 -1.08 -19.67
CA THR A 105 4.28 0.30 -19.18
C THR A 105 3.07 0.64 -18.33
N LEU A 106 1.87 0.21 -18.74
CA LEU A 106 0.66 0.37 -17.93
C LEU A 106 0.74 -0.41 -16.62
N LYS A 107 1.15 -1.69 -16.64
CA LYS A 107 1.31 -2.49 -15.41
C LYS A 107 2.28 -1.86 -14.40
N SER A 108 3.34 -1.22 -14.89
CA SER A 108 4.38 -0.61 -14.05
C SER A 108 4.15 0.88 -13.75
N ILE A 109 3.04 1.47 -14.21
CA ILE A 109 2.78 2.93 -14.16
C ILE A 109 2.83 3.51 -12.74
N PHE A 110 2.51 2.71 -11.72
CA PHE A 110 2.48 3.13 -10.32
C PHE A 110 3.68 2.69 -9.49
N ASP A 111 4.69 2.03 -10.06
CA ASP A 111 5.82 1.47 -9.30
C ASP A 111 6.56 2.55 -8.49
N ASP A 112 6.85 3.71 -9.11
CA ASP A 112 7.50 4.85 -8.45
C ASP A 112 6.64 5.41 -7.30
N SER A 113 5.32 5.45 -7.50
CA SER A 113 4.37 5.93 -6.48
C SER A 113 4.27 4.95 -5.31
N GLN A 114 4.25 3.63 -5.58
CA GLN A 114 4.26 2.61 -4.54
C GLN A 114 5.56 2.60 -3.73
N GLU A 115 6.71 2.85 -4.37
CA GLU A 115 7.98 3.02 -3.65
C GLU A 115 7.91 4.22 -2.71
N HIS A 116 7.40 5.35 -3.20
CA HIS A 116 7.24 6.55 -2.40
C HIS A 116 6.30 6.34 -1.21
N VAL A 117 5.16 5.70 -1.43
CA VAL A 117 4.21 5.33 -0.38
C VAL A 117 4.84 4.40 0.65
N CYS A 118 5.55 3.36 0.21
CA CYS A 118 6.26 2.46 1.12
C CYS A 118 7.27 3.22 2.00
N LYS A 119 7.97 4.19 1.41
CA LYS A 119 8.90 5.05 2.15
C LYS A 119 8.16 5.95 3.14
N PHE A 120 7.07 6.59 2.73
CA PHE A 120 6.24 7.42 3.60
C PHE A 120 5.75 6.65 4.83
N ILE A 121 5.19 5.45 4.63
CA ILE A 121 4.76 4.56 5.71
C ILE A 121 5.94 4.17 6.60
N SER A 122 7.09 3.82 6.00
CA SER A 122 8.30 3.38 6.72
C SER A 122 8.87 4.49 7.61
N ASP A 123 8.86 5.73 7.13
CA ASP A 123 9.34 6.90 7.86
C ASP A 123 8.36 7.32 8.97
N GLY A 124 7.08 6.99 8.79
CA GLY A 124 6.00 7.23 9.75
C GLY A 124 6.16 6.52 11.10
N THR A 125 5.43 7.03 12.11
CA THR A 125 5.48 6.46 13.47
C THR A 125 4.67 5.17 13.59
N ALA A 126 3.57 5.05 12.84
CA ALA A 126 2.68 3.89 12.88
C ALA A 126 3.42 2.58 12.60
N TYR A 127 4.18 2.51 11.50
CA TYR A 127 4.95 1.31 11.15
C TYR A 127 6.02 0.96 12.20
N LYS A 128 6.71 1.96 12.77
CA LYS A 128 7.70 1.77 13.83
C LYS A 128 7.06 1.22 15.12
N VAL A 129 5.89 1.74 15.48
CA VAL A 129 5.12 1.27 16.64
C VAL A 129 4.62 -0.16 16.40
N PHE A 130 4.04 -0.44 15.23
CA PHE A 130 3.61 -1.78 14.82
C PHE A 130 4.77 -2.79 14.91
N CYS A 131 5.92 -2.47 14.32
CA CYS A 131 7.13 -3.30 14.39
C CYS A 131 7.62 -3.54 15.83
N THR A 132 7.41 -2.57 16.73
CA THR A 132 7.74 -2.70 18.16
C THR A 132 6.77 -3.65 18.86
N GLN A 133 5.47 -3.53 18.59
CA GLN A 133 4.43 -4.39 19.17
C GLN A 133 4.59 -5.86 18.73
N LEU A 134 4.99 -6.11 17.48
CA LEU A 134 5.30 -7.45 17.00
C LEU A 134 6.36 -8.16 17.85
N ASN A 135 7.32 -7.43 18.47
CA ASN A 135 8.34 -8.06 19.32
C ASN A 135 7.81 -8.42 20.71
N ARG A 136 6.74 -7.77 21.17
CA ARG A 136 6.14 -7.98 22.50
C ARG A 136 5.22 -9.20 22.54
N THR A 137 4.63 -9.60 21.42
CA THR A 137 3.74 -10.77 21.32
C THR A 137 4.47 -12.12 21.34
N ASN A 138 5.72 -12.17 21.81
CA ASN A 138 6.53 -13.38 21.97
C ASN A 138 6.32 -14.10 23.31
N THR A 139 5.30 -13.73 24.09
CA THR A 139 4.94 -14.43 25.33
C THR A 139 3.56 -15.04 25.14
N SER A 140 3.46 -16.36 25.27
CA SER A 140 2.20 -17.12 25.26
C SER A 140 1.12 -16.42 26.10
N VAL A 141 0.23 -15.66 25.46
CA VAL A 141 -1.04 -15.26 26.06
C VAL A 141 -2.05 -15.15 24.91
N CYS A 142 -2.95 -16.14 24.91
CA CYS A 142 -4.30 -16.00 24.37
C CYS A 142 -4.97 -14.75 24.98
N VAL A 143 -6.08 -14.27 24.41
CA VAL A 143 -6.90 -13.12 24.91
C VAL A 143 -6.26 -11.77 24.56
N ILE A 144 -6.88 -10.83 23.82
CA ILE A 144 -8.23 -10.28 23.96
C ILE A 144 -8.82 -9.96 22.57
N LEU A 145 -9.81 -10.74 22.14
CA LEU A 145 -10.97 -10.25 21.41
C LEU A 145 -12.13 -10.43 22.39
N CYS A 146 -12.64 -9.32 22.92
CA CYS A 146 -13.95 -9.20 23.56
C CYS A 146 -14.67 -8.07 22.86
#